data_AF-A0A2S5NFL9-F1
#
_entry.id   AF-A0A2S5NFL9-F1
#
_cell.length_a   1.000
_cell.length_b   1.000
_cell.length_c   1.000
_cell.angle_alpha   90.00
_cell.angle_beta   90.00
_cell.angle_gamma   90.00
#
_symmetry.space_group_name_H-M   'P 1'
#
loop_
_entity.id
_entity.type
_entity.pdbx_description
1 polymer ?
#
loop_
_entity_poly.entity_id
_entity_poly.type
_entity_poly.pdbx_seq_one_letter_code
_entity_poly.pdbx_strand_id
1 'polypeptide(L)'
;MARPKSDKTLEKERNKLAAEAALDPAAVALDAEARRTRLKSLIILGKERGYLTYAEINDHLPDDTQDSEQIDGIIGLINDMGIQVYEEAPDAEVLLMSDAPPPVTDEDAVEEAEAALATVDSEFGRTTDPVRMYMREMGTVDLLTREGEIEIAKRIEDGLKHMVQAIAACPTTIAQLLDMVDKVEKDEISVDDLVDGLIDTDIGLDDAMAAEAEEDEEDDADDEDDDDEDGAKAAAISAEALAKLKEEVLKRFAVIRKANTEMNTIRETKGSQDASYKRLHEAVLEELTAFRFSAKQVEALCEQVRGLVEEVRGHERKVMDFCVEKSGMPRPHFIKSFPGNEINLTWLDTELGFEKPYIEKLTRYRHSIIDQQDRLIALQIKVGIPIKELKEINKQMTTGEARARRAKREMIEANLRLVISIAKKYTNRGLQFLDLIQEGNIGLMKAVDKFEYRRGYKFSTYATWWIRQA
;
A
#
# COMPACT_ATOMS: atom_id res chain seq x y z
N MET A 1 -38.72 -0.98 -40.42
CA MET A 1 -37.42 -0.29 -40.40
C MET A 1 -37.56 1.01 -39.61
N ALA A 2 -37.34 0.96 -38.30
CA ALA A 2 -37.31 2.15 -37.45
C ALA A 2 -35.88 2.72 -37.50
N ARG A 3 -35.76 4.05 -37.65
CA ARG A 3 -34.46 4.75 -37.73
C ARG A 3 -33.73 4.68 -36.38
N PRO A 4 -32.39 4.56 -36.34
CA PRO A 4 -31.62 4.56 -35.10
C PRO A 4 -31.74 5.92 -34.40
N LYS A 5 -31.98 5.90 -33.08
CA LYS A 5 -32.03 7.11 -32.23
C LYS A 5 -30.66 7.81 -32.26
N SER A 6 -30.66 9.14 -32.28
CA SER A 6 -29.41 9.93 -32.32
C SER A 6 -28.58 9.78 -31.04
N ASP A 7 -27.27 9.87 -31.16
CA ASP A 7 -26.28 9.67 -30.08
C ASP A 7 -26.55 10.55 -28.85
N LYS A 8 -27.00 11.80 -29.07
CA LYS A 8 -27.40 12.75 -28.01
C LYS A 8 -28.61 12.31 -27.19
N THR A 9 -29.48 11.46 -27.76
CA THR A 9 -30.64 10.90 -27.04
C THR A 9 -30.23 9.73 -26.16
N LEU A 10 -29.27 8.93 -26.61
CA LEU A 10 -28.72 7.81 -25.85
C LEU A 10 -27.85 8.31 -24.69
N GLU A 11 -27.07 9.37 -24.90
CA GLU A 11 -26.25 10.01 -23.87
C GLU A 11 -27.12 10.68 -22.78
N LYS A 12 -28.28 11.22 -23.17
CA LYS A 12 -29.25 11.81 -22.23
C LYS A 12 -30.05 10.75 -21.47
N GLU A 13 -30.38 9.61 -22.10
CA GLU A 13 -30.96 8.45 -21.42
C GLU A 13 -29.93 7.81 -20.46
N ARG A 14 -28.64 7.71 -20.84
CA ARG A 14 -27.56 7.19 -20.00
C ARG A 14 -27.28 8.08 -18.79
N ASN A 15 -27.24 9.40 -18.97
CA ASN A 15 -27.07 10.34 -17.84
C ASN A 15 -28.29 10.38 -16.92
N LYS A 16 -29.49 10.10 -17.44
CA LYS A 16 -30.71 9.97 -16.63
C LYS A 16 -30.71 8.67 -15.81
N LEU A 17 -30.29 7.56 -16.41
CA LEU A 17 -30.09 6.27 -15.72
C LEU A 17 -28.95 6.33 -14.69
N ALA A 18 -27.87 7.06 -14.96
CA ALA A 18 -26.78 7.27 -14.01
C ALA A 18 -27.19 8.17 -12.83
N ALA A 19 -28.09 9.13 -13.05
CA ALA A 19 -28.69 9.94 -11.98
C ALA A 19 -29.75 9.18 -11.16
N GLU A 20 -30.44 8.20 -11.76
CA GLU A 20 -31.36 7.29 -11.06
C GLU A 20 -30.63 6.16 -10.31
N ALA A 21 -29.40 5.80 -10.71
CA ALA A 21 -28.55 4.79 -10.04
C ALA A 21 -27.74 5.34 -8.85
N ALA A 22 -27.65 6.66 -8.70
CA ALA A 22 -27.15 7.28 -7.47
C ALA A 22 -28.28 7.25 -6.44
N LEU A 23 -28.35 6.16 -5.66
CA LEU A 23 -29.28 6.02 -4.54
C LEU A 23 -29.18 7.24 -3.61
N ASP A 24 -30.20 8.09 -3.67
CA ASP A 24 -30.34 9.27 -2.83
C ASP A 24 -30.25 8.84 -1.36
N PRO A 25 -29.29 9.34 -0.56
CA PRO A 25 -29.12 8.91 0.83
C PRO A 25 -30.40 9.07 1.65
N ALA A 26 -31.24 10.04 1.28
CA ALA A 26 -32.56 10.26 1.86
C ALA A 26 -33.56 9.15 1.49
N ALA A 27 -33.51 8.60 0.27
CA ALA A 27 -34.36 7.49 -0.15
C ALA A 27 -33.95 6.16 0.52
N VAL A 28 -32.65 5.92 0.70
CA VAL A 28 -32.14 4.75 1.44
C VAL A 28 -32.51 4.83 2.93
N ALA A 29 -32.45 6.03 3.53
CA ALA A 29 -32.87 6.25 4.91
C ALA A 29 -34.40 6.08 5.10
N LEU A 30 -35.21 6.55 4.14
CA LEU A 30 -36.67 6.37 4.15
C LEU A 30 -37.07 4.89 4.00
N ASP A 31 -36.33 4.13 3.19
CA ASP A 31 -36.56 2.68 3.05
C ASP A 31 -36.13 1.89 4.31
N ALA A 32 -35.05 2.31 4.97
CA ALA A 32 -34.60 1.73 6.24
C ALA A 32 -35.61 1.96 7.38
N GLU A 33 -36.21 3.16 7.49
CA GLU A 33 -37.25 3.46 8.49
C GLU A 33 -38.56 2.68 8.24
N ALA A 34 -38.96 2.55 6.98
CA ALA A 34 -40.11 1.75 6.59
C ALA A 34 -39.88 0.26 6.91
N ARG A 35 -38.68 -0.25 6.62
CA ARG A 35 -38.25 -1.63 6.92
C ARG A 35 -38.23 -1.90 8.43
N ARG A 36 -37.71 -0.96 9.23
CA ARG A 36 -37.70 -1.02 10.70
C ARG A 36 -39.11 -1.10 11.27
N THR A 37 -40.05 -0.34 10.72
CA THR A 37 -41.45 -0.33 11.16
C THR A 37 -42.13 -1.69 10.90
N ARG A 38 -41.84 -2.31 9.74
CA ARG A 38 -42.37 -3.64 9.39
C ARG A 38 -41.78 -4.76 10.23
N LEU A 39 -40.47 -4.77 10.44
CA LEU A 39 -39.82 -5.77 11.30
C LEU A 39 -40.30 -5.64 12.76
N LYS A 40 -40.49 -4.41 13.25
CA LYS A 40 -41.09 -4.16 14.57
C LYS A 40 -42.50 -4.76 14.68
N SER A 41 -43.34 -4.58 13.66
CA SER A 41 -44.68 -5.16 13.65
C SER A 41 -44.68 -6.70 13.62
N LEU A 42 -43.71 -7.31 12.93
CA LEU A 42 -43.56 -8.76 12.87
C LEU A 42 -43.13 -9.35 14.22
N ILE A 43 -42.18 -8.70 14.91
CA ILE A 43 -41.72 -9.13 16.23
C ILE A 43 -42.83 -9.03 17.27
N ILE A 44 -43.63 -7.95 17.25
CA ILE A 44 -44.78 -7.79 18.14
C ILE A 44 -45.80 -8.91 17.91
N LEU A 45 -46.15 -9.17 16.64
CA LEU A 45 -47.08 -10.24 16.27
C LEU A 45 -46.58 -11.63 16.73
N GLY A 46 -45.28 -11.89 16.56
CA GLY A 46 -44.66 -13.16 16.96
C GLY A 46 -44.60 -13.35 18.47
N LYS A 47 -44.38 -12.28 19.25
CA LYS A 47 -44.40 -12.34 20.73
C LYS A 47 -45.80 -12.47 21.31
N GLU A 48 -46.80 -11.86 20.69
CA GLU A 48 -48.20 -12.02 21.09
C GLU A 48 -48.71 -13.46 20.87
N ARG A 49 -48.34 -14.05 19.72
CA ARG A 49 -48.78 -15.40 19.34
C ARG A 49 -47.90 -16.52 19.89
N GLY A 50 -46.65 -16.21 20.25
CA GLY A 50 -45.63 -17.19 20.62
C GLY A 50 -45.02 -17.96 19.44
N TYR A 51 -45.46 -17.68 18.21
CA TYR A 51 -44.95 -18.30 16.99
C TYR A 51 -45.11 -17.37 15.77
N LEU A 52 -44.32 -17.63 14.72
CA LEU A 52 -44.44 -17.03 13.39
C LEU A 52 -44.34 -18.11 12.31
N THR A 53 -44.95 -17.88 11.15
CA THR A 53 -44.79 -18.78 10.00
C THR A 53 -43.77 -18.25 8.98
N TYR A 54 -43.14 -19.15 8.22
CA TYR A 54 -42.19 -18.76 7.17
C TYR A 54 -42.85 -17.86 6.11
N ALA A 55 -44.13 -18.10 5.80
CA ALA A 55 -44.91 -17.26 4.89
C ALA A 55 -45.11 -15.84 5.44
N GLU A 56 -45.44 -15.70 6.73
CA GLU A 56 -45.58 -14.38 7.37
C GLU A 56 -44.25 -13.61 7.40
N ILE A 57 -43.13 -14.30 7.66
CA ILE A 57 -41.80 -13.67 7.60
C ILE A 57 -41.52 -13.16 6.19
N ASN A 58 -41.76 -13.98 5.17
CA ASN A 58 -41.50 -13.64 3.77
C ASN A 58 -42.41 -12.51 3.24
N ASP A 59 -43.68 -12.46 3.66
CA ASP A 59 -44.63 -11.40 3.27
C ASP A 59 -44.30 -10.04 3.91
N HIS A 60 -43.63 -10.05 5.06
CA HIS A 60 -43.24 -8.84 5.78
C HIS A 60 -41.81 -8.35 5.45
N LEU A 61 -41.01 -9.15 4.74
CA LEU A 61 -39.69 -8.77 4.22
C LEU A 61 -39.80 -8.11 2.82
N PRO A 62 -39.03 -7.05 2.52
CA PRO A 62 -38.96 -6.49 1.17
C PRO A 62 -38.37 -7.45 0.13
N ASP A 63 -38.72 -7.27 -1.15
CA ASP A 63 -38.20 -8.06 -2.28
C ASP A 63 -36.66 -8.01 -2.41
N ASP A 64 -36.01 -6.97 -1.86
CA ASP A 64 -34.54 -6.81 -1.87
C ASP A 64 -33.80 -7.69 -0.83
N THR A 65 -34.53 -8.36 0.08
CA THR A 65 -33.96 -9.25 1.13
C THR A 65 -34.16 -10.75 0.84
N GLN A 66 -34.39 -11.11 -0.43
CA GLN A 66 -34.65 -12.50 -0.86
C GLN A 66 -33.41 -13.41 -0.88
N ASP A 67 -32.24 -12.95 -0.41
CA ASP A 67 -31.07 -13.82 -0.23
C ASP A 67 -31.37 -14.84 0.89
N SER A 68 -31.39 -16.13 0.56
CA SER A 68 -31.71 -17.24 1.50
C SER A 68 -30.89 -17.18 2.80
N GLU A 69 -29.64 -16.74 2.74
CA GLU A 69 -28.76 -16.62 3.92
C GLU A 69 -29.17 -15.47 4.87
N GLN A 70 -29.71 -14.37 4.32
CA GLN A 70 -30.22 -13.27 5.15
C GLN A 70 -31.51 -13.66 5.84
N ILE A 71 -32.37 -14.43 5.16
CA ILE A 71 -33.59 -14.98 5.73
C ILE A 71 -33.25 -15.96 6.87
N ASP A 72 -32.29 -16.86 6.67
CA ASP A 72 -31.83 -17.78 7.71
C ASP A 72 -31.24 -17.04 8.92
N GLY A 73 -30.49 -15.96 8.68
CA GLY A 73 -29.99 -15.08 9.75
C GLY A 73 -31.11 -14.41 10.55
N ILE A 74 -32.17 -13.94 9.87
CA ILE A 74 -33.34 -13.34 10.50
C ILE A 74 -34.13 -14.38 11.31
N ILE A 75 -34.28 -15.60 10.78
CA ILE A 75 -34.91 -16.71 11.49
C ILE A 75 -34.12 -17.10 12.74
N GLY A 76 -32.78 -17.09 12.66
CA GLY A 76 -31.91 -17.27 13.82
C GLY A 76 -32.16 -16.23 14.91
N LEU A 77 -32.18 -14.94 14.53
CA LEU A 77 -32.46 -13.83 15.45
C LEU A 77 -33.86 -13.94 16.09
N ILE A 78 -34.88 -14.30 15.32
CA ILE A 78 -36.25 -14.47 15.82
C ILE A 78 -36.35 -15.65 16.82
N ASN A 79 -35.65 -16.76 16.55
CA ASN A 79 -35.57 -17.89 17.48
C ASN A 79 -34.82 -17.53 18.77
N ASP A 80 -33.72 -16.76 18.69
CA ASP A 80 -32.98 -16.27 19.85
C ASP A 80 -33.82 -15.34 20.73
N MET A 81 -34.82 -14.67 20.14
CA MET A 81 -35.81 -13.84 20.83
C MET A 81 -36.97 -14.66 21.44
N GLY A 82 -36.92 -15.99 21.37
CA GLY A 82 -37.91 -16.89 21.98
C GLY A 82 -39.20 -17.08 21.18
N ILE A 83 -39.22 -16.65 19.91
CA ILE A 83 -40.37 -16.83 19.00
C ILE A 83 -40.06 -18.02 18.08
N GLN A 84 -40.89 -19.05 18.10
CA GLN A 84 -40.67 -20.23 17.25
C GLN A 84 -41.19 -20.01 15.83
N VAL A 85 -40.37 -20.34 14.83
CA VAL A 85 -40.74 -20.25 13.41
C VAL A 85 -41.19 -21.62 12.88
N TYR A 86 -42.39 -21.69 12.32
CA TYR A 86 -42.96 -22.91 11.72
C TYR A 86 -43.21 -22.76 10.22
N GLU A 87 -43.25 -23.86 9.46
CA GLU A 87 -43.65 -23.83 8.04
C GLU A 87 -45.16 -23.62 7.87
N GLU A 88 -45.97 -24.25 8.74
CA GLU A 88 -47.43 -24.10 8.81
C GLU A 88 -47.87 -23.79 10.25
N ALA A 89 -49.00 -23.10 10.42
CA ALA A 89 -49.49 -22.71 11.74
C ALA A 89 -49.75 -23.95 12.62
N PRO A 90 -49.10 -24.07 13.80
CA PRO A 90 -49.25 -25.25 14.65
C PRO A 90 -50.64 -25.33 15.29
N ASP A 91 -51.16 -26.55 15.45
CA ASP A 91 -52.42 -26.81 16.16
C ASP A 91 -52.33 -26.41 17.64
N ALA A 92 -53.46 -26.02 18.24
CA ALA A 92 -53.53 -25.49 19.61
C ALA A 92 -52.98 -26.46 20.68
N GLU A 93 -53.03 -27.78 20.44
CA GLU A 93 -52.45 -28.78 21.34
C GLU A 93 -50.90 -28.76 21.32
N VAL A 94 -50.28 -28.45 20.17
CA VAL A 94 -48.82 -28.38 20.00
C VAL A 94 -48.26 -27.15 20.72
N LEU A 95 -48.96 -26.01 20.65
CA LEU A 95 -48.62 -24.77 21.35
C LEU A 95 -48.69 -24.90 22.89
N LEU A 96 -49.58 -25.77 23.40
CA LEU A 96 -49.72 -26.05 24.84
C LEU A 96 -48.65 -27.02 25.37
N MET A 97 -48.01 -27.80 24.49
CA MET A 97 -46.96 -28.75 24.85
C MET A 97 -45.54 -28.20 24.65
N SER A 98 -45.39 -27.09 23.92
CA SER A 98 -44.11 -26.38 23.79
C SER A 98 -43.79 -25.57 25.04
N ASP A 99 -42.53 -25.62 25.49
CA ASP A 99 -41.98 -24.85 26.64
C ASP A 99 -41.76 -23.36 26.29
N ALA A 100 -42.63 -22.81 25.44
CA ALA A 100 -42.54 -21.43 24.96
C ALA A 100 -42.90 -20.47 26.12
N PRO A 101 -42.16 -19.36 26.27
CA PRO A 101 -42.47 -18.37 27.29
C PRO A 101 -43.92 -17.85 27.11
N PRO A 102 -44.64 -17.56 28.21
CA PRO A 102 -46.01 -17.06 28.13
C PRO A 102 -46.05 -15.75 27.32
N PRO A 103 -47.15 -15.47 26.61
CA PRO A 103 -47.29 -14.24 25.83
C PRO A 103 -47.06 -13.04 26.76
N VAL A 104 -46.07 -12.22 26.39
CA VAL A 104 -45.71 -10.98 27.09
C VAL A 104 -46.74 -9.89 26.81
N THR A 105 -46.90 -8.94 27.73
CA THR A 105 -47.85 -7.83 27.55
C THR A 105 -47.40 -6.88 26.43
N ASP A 106 -48.36 -6.20 25.80
CA ASP A 106 -48.11 -5.27 24.69
C ASP A 106 -47.02 -4.22 25.01
N GLU A 107 -46.90 -3.78 26.27
CA GLU A 107 -45.88 -2.80 26.68
C GLU A 107 -44.46 -3.41 26.74
N ASP A 108 -44.30 -4.63 27.27
CA ASP A 108 -43.01 -5.32 27.36
C ASP A 108 -42.50 -5.79 25.98
N ALA A 109 -43.41 -6.24 25.12
CA ALA A 109 -43.08 -6.69 23.76
C ALA A 109 -42.50 -5.56 22.89
N VAL A 110 -42.99 -4.33 23.09
CA VAL A 110 -42.55 -3.15 22.34
C VAL A 110 -41.15 -2.69 22.78
N GLU A 111 -40.87 -2.67 24.09
CA GLU A 111 -39.56 -2.23 24.61
C GLU A 111 -38.45 -3.21 24.23
N GLU A 112 -38.73 -4.52 24.30
CA GLU A 112 -37.76 -5.56 23.96
C GLU A 112 -37.56 -5.67 22.42
N ALA A 113 -38.59 -5.41 21.62
CA ALA A 113 -38.45 -5.29 20.16
C ALA A 113 -37.63 -4.05 19.74
N GLU A 114 -37.77 -2.93 20.45
CA GLU A 114 -36.95 -1.73 20.20
C GLU A 114 -35.47 -1.93 20.55
N ALA A 115 -35.19 -2.64 21.64
CA ALA A 115 -33.82 -3.00 22.02
C ALA A 115 -33.15 -3.95 21.01
N ALA A 116 -33.88 -4.94 20.51
CA ALA A 116 -33.38 -5.88 19.51
C ALA A 116 -33.14 -5.21 18.14
N LEU A 117 -34.03 -4.31 17.70
CA LEU A 117 -33.83 -3.55 16.46
C LEU A 117 -32.57 -2.67 16.51
N ALA A 118 -32.22 -2.14 17.69
CA ALA A 118 -31.02 -1.33 17.88
C ALA A 118 -29.71 -2.15 17.78
N THR A 119 -29.73 -3.44 18.12
CA THR A 119 -28.56 -4.33 17.95
C THR A 119 -28.43 -4.85 16.53
N VAL A 120 -29.56 -5.11 15.86
CA VAL A 120 -29.60 -5.66 14.50
C VAL A 120 -29.14 -4.66 13.43
N ASP A 121 -29.34 -3.35 13.62
CA ASP A 121 -28.83 -2.29 12.72
C ASP A 121 -27.29 -2.35 12.54
N SER A 122 -26.55 -2.89 13.51
CA SER A 122 -25.10 -3.08 13.41
C SER A 122 -24.67 -4.33 12.62
N GLU A 123 -25.56 -5.30 12.45
CA GLU A 123 -25.26 -6.60 11.82
C GLU A 123 -25.91 -6.76 10.44
N PHE A 124 -27.01 -6.06 10.16
CA PHE A 124 -27.77 -6.21 8.91
C PHE A 124 -27.01 -5.79 7.63
N GLY A 125 -25.88 -5.09 7.78
CA GLY A 125 -24.96 -4.76 6.69
C GLY A 125 -23.69 -5.61 6.63
N ARG A 126 -23.44 -6.51 7.60
CA ARG A 126 -22.24 -7.35 7.65
C ARG A 126 -22.54 -8.71 7.01
N THR A 127 -22.39 -8.79 5.69
CA THR A 127 -22.29 -10.08 5.01
C THR A 127 -21.08 -10.84 5.56
N THR A 128 -21.25 -12.11 5.90
CA THR A 128 -20.14 -13.00 6.33
C THR A 128 -19.30 -13.49 5.16
N ASP A 129 -19.78 -13.34 3.93
CA ASP A 129 -19.05 -13.67 2.70
C ASP A 129 -17.86 -12.72 2.47
N PRO A 130 -16.62 -13.23 2.48
CA PRO A 130 -15.41 -12.44 2.22
C PRO A 130 -15.40 -11.79 0.83
N VAL A 131 -16.03 -12.40 -0.18
CA VAL A 131 -16.10 -11.84 -1.55
C VAL A 131 -16.94 -10.57 -1.54
N ARG A 132 -18.11 -10.61 -0.89
CA ARG A 132 -19.01 -9.46 -0.78
C ARG A 132 -18.41 -8.33 0.09
N MET A 133 -17.67 -8.68 1.14
CA MET A 133 -16.87 -7.72 1.91
C MET A 133 -15.84 -7.00 1.02
N TYR A 134 -15.08 -7.76 0.23
CA TYR A 134 -14.07 -7.21 -0.68
C TYR A 134 -14.68 -6.32 -1.77
N MET A 135 -15.79 -6.75 -2.40
CA MET A 135 -16.50 -5.96 -3.42
C MET A 135 -17.01 -4.63 -2.87
N ARG A 136 -17.50 -4.62 -1.63
CA ARG A 136 -17.95 -3.40 -0.96
C ARG A 136 -16.79 -2.45 -0.69
N GLU A 137 -15.68 -2.95 -0.13
CA GLU A 137 -14.50 -2.13 0.16
C GLU A 137 -13.92 -1.52 -1.12
N MET A 138 -13.77 -2.31 -2.17
CA MET A 138 -13.35 -1.83 -3.48
C MET A 138 -14.35 -0.82 -4.08
N GLY A 139 -15.65 -1.04 -3.89
CA GLY A 139 -16.71 -0.17 -4.38
C GLY A 139 -16.64 1.27 -3.86
N THR A 140 -15.93 1.50 -2.74
CA THR A 140 -15.76 2.83 -2.14
C THR A 140 -14.79 3.75 -2.89
N VAL A 141 -13.90 3.18 -3.71
CA VAL A 141 -12.86 3.94 -4.43
C VAL A 141 -13.33 4.24 -5.84
N ASP A 142 -13.26 5.49 -6.27
CA ASP A 142 -13.68 5.90 -7.62
C ASP A 142 -12.74 5.38 -8.72
N LEU A 143 -13.27 5.26 -9.94
CA LEU A 143 -12.47 4.92 -11.13
C LEU A 143 -11.56 6.08 -11.51
N LEU A 144 -10.32 5.77 -11.86
CA LEU A 144 -9.33 6.78 -12.25
C LEU A 144 -9.50 7.18 -13.72
N THR A 145 -9.32 8.47 -14.02
CA THR A 145 -9.20 8.95 -15.40
C THR A 145 -7.76 8.82 -15.89
N ARG A 146 -7.54 8.84 -17.21
CA ARG A 146 -6.18 8.84 -17.79
C ARG A 146 -5.31 9.98 -17.25
N GLU A 147 -5.90 11.15 -17.01
CA GLU A 147 -5.17 12.30 -16.42
C GLU A 147 -4.78 12.02 -14.97
N GLY A 148 -5.68 11.38 -14.20
CA GLY A 148 -5.40 10.93 -12.84
C GLY A 148 -4.30 9.86 -12.78
N GLU A 149 -4.28 8.91 -13.71
CA GLU A 149 -3.21 7.90 -13.84
C GLU A 149 -1.85 8.57 -14.01
N ILE A 150 -1.76 9.57 -14.89
CA ILE A 150 -0.53 10.32 -15.16
C ILE A 150 -0.11 11.14 -13.94
N GLU A 151 -1.06 11.76 -13.23
CA GLU A 151 -0.75 12.53 -12.02
C GLU A 151 -0.20 11.65 -10.90
N ILE A 152 -0.80 10.49 -10.67
CA ILE A 152 -0.33 9.52 -9.69
C ILE A 152 1.05 8.98 -10.08
N ALA A 153 1.26 8.63 -11.36
CA ALA A 153 2.55 8.17 -11.85
C ALA A 153 3.66 9.22 -11.65
N LYS A 154 3.37 10.51 -11.92
CA LYS A 154 4.30 11.61 -11.61
C LYS A 154 4.60 11.74 -10.12
N ARG A 155 3.60 11.56 -9.25
CA ARG A 155 3.79 11.58 -7.79
C ARG A 155 4.67 10.42 -7.31
N ILE A 156 4.58 9.25 -7.97
CA ILE A 156 5.45 8.10 -7.72
C ILE A 156 6.88 8.42 -8.17
N GLU A 157 7.07 8.92 -9.40
CA GLU A 157 8.39 9.35 -9.92
C GLU A 157 9.06 10.39 -9.00
N ASP A 158 8.32 11.42 -8.56
CA ASP A 158 8.81 12.45 -7.64
C ASP A 158 9.30 11.84 -6.31
N GLY A 159 8.54 10.89 -5.76
CA GLY A 159 8.90 10.22 -4.52
C GLY A 159 10.15 9.36 -4.68
N LEU A 160 10.25 8.61 -5.77
CA LEU A 160 11.45 7.82 -6.11
C LEU A 160 12.66 8.73 -6.35
N LYS A 161 12.49 9.87 -7.02
CA LYS A 161 13.56 10.85 -7.23
C LYS A 161 14.13 11.35 -5.91
N HIS A 162 13.30 11.65 -4.91
CA HIS A 162 13.77 12.03 -3.58
C HIS A 162 14.54 10.90 -2.88
N MET A 163 14.16 9.64 -3.11
CA MET A 163 14.89 8.49 -2.56
C MET A 163 16.26 8.34 -3.24
N VAL A 164 16.33 8.45 -4.57
CA VAL A 164 17.60 8.41 -5.32
C VAL A 164 18.52 9.57 -4.90
N GLN A 165 17.96 10.77 -4.69
CA GLN A 165 18.71 11.90 -4.14
C GLN A 165 19.32 11.60 -2.77
N ALA A 166 18.58 10.92 -1.89
CA ALA A 166 19.09 10.52 -0.58
C ALA A 166 20.18 9.45 -0.67
N ILE A 167 20.03 8.50 -1.61
CA ILE A 167 21.04 7.47 -1.91
C ILE A 167 22.33 8.12 -2.45
N ALA A 168 22.21 9.13 -3.31
CA ALA A 168 23.36 9.86 -3.85
C ALA A 168 24.07 10.73 -2.78
N ALA A 169 23.32 11.26 -1.82
CA ALA A 169 23.87 12.09 -0.75
C ALA A 169 24.75 11.32 0.25
N CYS A 170 24.55 10.00 0.35
CA CYS A 170 25.31 9.13 1.24
C CYS A 170 26.48 8.46 0.48
N PRO A 171 27.75 8.69 0.89
CA PRO A 171 28.89 8.06 0.20
C PRO A 171 28.94 6.53 0.35
N THR A 172 28.47 6.00 1.48
CA THR A 172 28.43 4.55 1.73
C THR A 172 27.48 3.82 0.80
N THR A 173 26.34 4.43 0.46
CA THR A 173 25.39 3.84 -0.49
C THR A 173 25.92 3.89 -1.91
N ILE A 174 26.64 4.95 -2.32
CA ILE A 174 27.35 4.97 -3.61
C ILE A 174 28.41 3.85 -3.67
N ALA A 175 29.20 3.67 -2.60
CA ALA A 175 30.19 2.60 -2.54
C ALA A 175 29.54 1.21 -2.68
N GLN A 176 28.44 0.97 -1.98
CA GLN A 176 27.69 -0.29 -2.11
C GLN A 176 27.09 -0.47 -3.51
N LEU A 177 26.59 0.60 -4.13
CA LEU A 177 26.08 0.54 -5.49
C LEU A 177 27.18 0.16 -6.48
N LEU A 178 28.39 0.71 -6.32
CA LEU A 178 29.56 0.31 -7.10
C LEU A 178 29.95 -1.16 -6.85
N ASP A 179 29.88 -1.64 -5.61
CA ASP A 179 30.12 -3.05 -5.29
C ASP A 179 29.08 -3.98 -5.95
N MET A 180 27.81 -3.54 -6.05
CA MET A 180 26.77 -4.28 -6.78
C MET A 180 27.06 -4.33 -8.28
N VAL A 181 27.51 -3.22 -8.86
CA VAL A 181 27.91 -3.17 -10.27
C VAL A 181 29.13 -4.04 -10.54
N ASP A 182 30.09 -4.11 -9.62
CA ASP A 182 31.24 -5.03 -9.72
C ASP A 182 30.79 -6.51 -9.75
N LYS A 183 29.69 -6.85 -9.06
CA LYS A 183 29.10 -8.19 -9.12
C LYS A 183 28.39 -8.46 -10.44
N VAL A 184 27.73 -7.46 -11.01
CA VAL A 184 27.12 -7.53 -12.35
C VAL A 184 28.21 -7.67 -13.43
N GLU A 185 29.35 -7.00 -13.28
CA GLU A 185 30.50 -7.15 -14.17
C GLU A 185 31.07 -8.57 -14.12
N LYS A 186 31.07 -9.21 -12.94
CA LYS A 186 31.50 -10.60 -12.72
C LYS A 186 30.45 -11.67 -13.06
N ASP A 187 29.29 -11.28 -13.58
CA ASP A 187 28.15 -12.17 -13.87
C ASP A 187 27.61 -12.92 -12.63
N GLU A 188 27.77 -12.36 -11.42
CA GLU A 188 27.21 -12.93 -10.18
C GLU A 188 25.73 -12.54 -9.98
N ILE A 189 25.31 -11.40 -10.54
CA ILE A 189 23.96 -10.83 -10.45
C ILE A 189 23.53 -10.37 -11.84
N SER A 190 22.25 -10.55 -12.20
CA SER A 190 21.70 -10.04 -13.46
C SER A 190 21.60 -8.50 -13.45
N VAL A 191 21.73 -7.87 -14.61
CA VAL A 191 21.57 -6.41 -14.73
C VAL A 191 20.14 -5.99 -14.40
N ASP A 192 19.16 -6.82 -14.77
CA ASP A 192 17.74 -6.60 -14.51
C ASP A 192 17.41 -6.57 -12.99
N ASP A 193 18.17 -7.34 -12.19
CA ASP A 193 18.04 -7.28 -10.73
C ASP A 193 18.47 -5.93 -10.14
N LEU A 194 19.27 -5.15 -10.88
CA LEU A 194 19.83 -3.87 -10.46
C LEU A 194 19.05 -2.68 -11.05
N VAL A 195 18.85 -2.69 -12.36
CA VAL A 195 18.31 -1.58 -13.15
C VAL A 195 17.25 -2.15 -14.09
N ASP A 196 16.01 -1.68 -13.96
CA ASP A 196 14.90 -2.05 -14.85
C ASP A 196 15.03 -1.35 -16.23
N GLY A 197 15.72 -0.21 -16.30
CA GLY A 197 15.95 0.52 -17.55
C GLY A 197 16.61 1.89 -17.40
N LEU A 198 16.72 2.62 -18.51
CA LEU A 198 17.22 4.00 -18.54
C LEU A 198 16.08 4.96 -18.91
N ILE A 199 15.97 6.07 -18.19
CA ILE A 199 14.89 7.07 -18.41
C ILE A 199 15.11 7.86 -19.71
N ASP A 200 16.37 8.01 -20.12
CA ASP A 200 16.78 8.83 -21.26
C ASP A 200 16.98 8.05 -22.56
N THR A 201 17.04 6.72 -22.48
CA THR A 201 17.33 5.84 -23.61
C THR A 201 16.29 4.75 -23.62
N ASP A 202 15.47 4.71 -24.68
CA ASP A 202 14.56 3.59 -24.89
C ASP A 202 15.36 2.37 -25.35
N ILE A 203 15.39 1.34 -24.51
CA ILE A 203 16.15 0.10 -24.77
C ILE A 203 15.20 -0.99 -25.31
N GLY A 204 13.89 -0.70 -25.46
CA GLY A 204 12.92 -1.61 -26.04
C GLY A 204 12.54 -2.82 -25.16
N LEU A 205 12.91 -2.83 -23.87
CA LEU A 205 12.54 -3.92 -22.95
C LEU A 205 11.01 -4.08 -22.80
N ASP A 206 10.27 -2.97 -22.80
CA ASP A 206 8.81 -3.00 -22.62
C ASP A 206 8.03 -3.00 -23.95
N ASP A 207 8.69 -2.81 -25.09
CA ASP A 207 8.06 -2.95 -26.42
C ASP A 207 7.75 -4.42 -26.72
N ALA A 208 8.57 -5.35 -26.21
CA ALA A 208 8.29 -6.78 -26.26
C ALA A 208 7.04 -7.15 -25.43
N MET A 209 6.88 -6.55 -24.24
CA MET A 209 5.70 -6.77 -23.39
C MET A 209 4.43 -6.13 -23.93
N ALA A 210 4.55 -4.94 -24.57
CA ALA A 210 3.42 -4.27 -25.19
C ALA A 210 2.94 -5.01 -26.45
N ALA A 211 3.85 -5.59 -27.24
CA ALA A 211 3.50 -6.41 -28.40
C ALA A 211 2.74 -7.68 -27.97
N GLU A 212 3.21 -8.39 -26.94
CA GLU A 212 2.48 -9.54 -26.38
C GLU A 212 1.09 -9.13 -25.85
N ALA A 213 0.96 -7.98 -25.19
CA ALA A 213 -0.31 -7.51 -24.64
C ALA A 213 -1.34 -7.08 -25.71
N GLU A 214 -0.89 -6.54 -26.85
CA GLU A 214 -1.78 -6.15 -27.97
C GLU A 214 -2.21 -7.36 -28.81
N GLU A 215 -1.35 -8.37 -29.00
CA GLU A 215 -1.71 -9.61 -29.72
C GLU A 215 -2.67 -10.49 -28.90
N ASP A 216 -2.53 -10.52 -27.57
CA ASP A 216 -3.44 -11.18 -26.63
C ASP A 216 -4.86 -10.56 -26.56
N GLU A 217 -5.05 -9.33 -27.05
CA GLU A 217 -6.38 -8.72 -27.26
C GLU A 217 -7.02 -9.16 -28.59
N GLU A 218 -6.23 -9.66 -29.56
CA GLU A 218 -6.72 -10.16 -30.85
C GLU A 218 -6.96 -11.69 -30.86
N ASP A 219 -6.30 -12.47 -29.99
CA ASP A 219 -6.44 -13.94 -29.87
C ASP A 219 -7.68 -14.44 -29.07
N ASP A 220 -8.77 -13.67 -29.09
CA ASP A 220 -10.08 -14.10 -28.56
C ASP A 220 -10.79 -15.14 -29.49
N ALA A 221 -10.06 -15.81 -30.38
CA ALA A 221 -10.56 -16.89 -31.24
C ALA A 221 -9.60 -18.09 -31.26
N ASP A 222 -10.01 -19.16 -30.56
CA ASP A 222 -9.46 -20.52 -30.59
C ASP A 222 -8.44 -20.80 -31.73
N ASP A 223 -7.16 -20.88 -31.40
CA ASP A 223 -6.23 -21.88 -31.95
C ASP A 223 -5.05 -22.06 -30.98
N GLU A 224 -5.10 -23.15 -30.21
CA GLU A 224 -3.93 -23.75 -29.58
C GLU A 224 -3.08 -24.36 -30.71
N ASP A 225 -1.96 -23.74 -31.11
CA ASP A 225 -0.74 -24.41 -31.65
C ASP A 225 0.23 -23.46 -32.43
N ASP A 226 0.64 -22.30 -31.91
CA ASP A 226 1.82 -21.56 -32.46
C ASP A 226 2.67 -20.79 -31.42
N ASP A 227 2.59 -21.13 -30.12
CA ASP A 227 3.31 -20.44 -29.02
C ASP A 227 4.86 -20.60 -29.03
N ASP A 228 5.40 -21.62 -29.70
CA ASP A 228 6.82 -22.00 -29.54
C ASP A 228 7.80 -21.19 -30.40
N GLU A 229 7.37 -20.61 -31.53
CA GLU A 229 8.29 -19.93 -32.47
C GLU A 229 8.44 -18.42 -32.18
N ASP A 230 7.43 -17.76 -31.61
CA ASP A 230 7.46 -16.33 -31.28
C ASP A 230 7.91 -16.01 -29.85
N GLY A 231 7.67 -16.90 -28.87
CA GLY A 231 8.30 -16.81 -27.55
C GLY A 231 9.84 -16.86 -27.61
N ALA A 232 10.39 -17.57 -28.62
CA ALA A 232 11.82 -17.59 -28.89
C ALA A 232 12.34 -16.24 -29.44
N LYS A 233 11.54 -15.50 -30.23
CA LYS A 233 11.90 -14.16 -30.71
C LYS A 233 11.79 -13.12 -29.61
N ALA A 234 10.73 -13.15 -28.79
CA ALA A 234 10.58 -12.28 -27.62
C ALA A 234 11.72 -12.48 -26.61
N ALA A 235 12.09 -13.74 -26.33
CA ALA A 235 13.23 -14.08 -25.49
C ALA A 235 14.58 -13.62 -26.08
N ALA A 236 14.75 -13.70 -27.40
CA ALA A 236 15.96 -13.21 -28.07
C ALA A 236 16.06 -11.68 -28.06
N ILE A 237 14.95 -10.96 -28.25
CA ILE A 237 14.86 -9.51 -28.17
C ILE A 237 15.17 -9.04 -26.73
N SER A 238 14.61 -9.72 -25.74
CA SER A 238 14.91 -9.48 -24.32
C SER A 238 16.39 -9.71 -23.98
N ALA A 239 17.00 -10.79 -24.49
CA ALA A 239 18.42 -11.05 -24.28
C ALA A 239 19.34 -10.01 -24.93
N GLU A 240 19.03 -9.55 -26.15
CA GLU A 240 19.81 -8.49 -26.82
C GLU A 240 19.65 -7.13 -26.12
N ALA A 241 18.42 -6.81 -25.68
CA ALA A 241 18.13 -5.60 -24.91
C ALA A 241 18.87 -5.59 -23.56
N LEU A 242 18.89 -6.72 -22.85
CA LEU A 242 19.62 -6.88 -21.59
C LEU A 242 21.14 -6.75 -21.77
N ALA A 243 21.69 -7.24 -22.88
CA ALA A 243 23.12 -7.07 -23.18
C ALA A 243 23.48 -5.60 -23.45
N LYS A 244 22.65 -4.89 -24.22
CA LYS A 244 22.82 -3.44 -24.45
C LYS A 244 22.69 -2.64 -23.15
N LEU A 245 21.71 -3.00 -22.31
CA LEU A 245 21.55 -2.40 -20.99
C LEU A 245 22.79 -2.62 -20.13
N LYS A 246 23.35 -3.84 -20.10
CA LYS A 246 24.59 -4.15 -19.36
C LYS A 246 25.73 -3.21 -19.76
N GLU A 247 25.98 -3.08 -21.06
CA GLU A 247 27.09 -2.28 -21.58
C GLU A 247 26.95 -0.80 -21.21
N GLU A 248 25.75 -0.23 -21.39
CA GLU A 248 25.50 1.18 -21.10
C GLU A 248 25.53 1.46 -19.59
N VAL A 249 25.00 0.54 -18.76
CA VAL A 249 25.09 0.59 -17.30
C VAL A 249 26.57 0.65 -16.88
N LEU A 250 27.40 -0.29 -17.33
CA LEU A 250 28.83 -0.33 -16.96
C LEU A 250 29.57 0.94 -17.38
N LYS A 251 29.28 1.47 -18.57
CA LYS A 251 29.89 2.69 -19.10
C LYS A 251 29.56 3.92 -18.26
N ARG A 252 28.30 4.11 -17.89
CA ARG A 252 27.87 5.23 -17.03
C ARG A 252 28.37 5.07 -15.59
N PHE A 253 28.35 3.84 -15.05
CA PHE A 253 28.93 3.57 -13.73
C PHE A 253 30.45 3.76 -13.67
N ALA A 254 31.18 3.64 -14.79
CA ALA A 254 32.59 4.01 -14.85
C ALA A 254 32.80 5.53 -14.63
N VAL A 255 31.90 6.38 -15.15
CA VAL A 255 31.90 7.82 -14.89
C VAL A 255 31.62 8.10 -13.41
N ILE A 256 30.59 7.45 -12.85
CA ILE A 256 30.24 7.56 -11.43
C ILE A 256 31.41 7.11 -10.54
N ARG A 257 32.09 6.01 -10.90
CA ARG A 257 33.26 5.51 -10.15
C ARG A 257 34.36 6.55 -10.10
N LYS A 258 34.70 7.15 -11.25
CA LYS A 258 35.72 8.20 -11.32
C LYS A 258 35.32 9.41 -10.46
N ALA A 259 34.10 9.90 -10.63
CA ALA A 259 33.58 11.02 -9.83
C ALA A 259 33.60 10.70 -8.32
N ASN A 260 33.22 9.49 -7.91
CA ASN A 260 33.23 9.06 -6.52
C ASN A 260 34.65 9.01 -5.93
N THR A 261 35.66 8.56 -6.70
CA THR A 261 37.05 8.59 -6.24
C THR A 261 37.53 10.03 -6.01
N GLU A 262 37.23 10.95 -6.94
CA GLU A 262 37.56 12.38 -6.79
C GLU A 262 36.82 12.99 -5.59
N MET A 263 35.52 12.69 -5.44
CA MET A 263 34.71 13.12 -4.28
C MET A 263 35.30 12.64 -2.96
N ASN A 264 35.76 11.39 -2.86
CA ASN A 264 36.39 10.86 -1.65
C ASN A 264 37.68 11.62 -1.30
N THR A 265 38.53 11.93 -2.28
CA THR A 265 39.75 12.72 -2.03
C THR A 265 39.46 14.17 -1.58
N ILE A 266 38.44 14.79 -2.15
CA ILE A 266 38.00 16.14 -1.75
C ILE A 266 37.39 16.10 -0.35
N ARG A 267 36.63 15.05 -0.03
CA ARG A 267 36.02 14.86 1.28
C ARG A 267 37.06 14.74 2.39
N GLU A 268 38.16 14.03 2.14
CA GLU A 268 39.28 13.90 3.10
C GLU A 268 40.05 15.22 3.31
N THR A 269 40.14 16.07 2.28
CA THR A 269 40.97 17.29 2.33
C THR A 269 40.20 18.55 2.70
N LYS A 270 38.99 18.75 2.16
CA LYS A 270 38.19 19.98 2.24
C LYS A 270 36.79 19.79 2.84
N GLY A 271 36.34 18.54 2.99
CA GLY A 271 35.03 18.20 3.56
C GLY A 271 33.87 18.23 2.56
N SER A 272 32.69 17.77 2.99
CA SER A 272 31.48 17.61 2.17
C SER A 272 30.85 18.93 1.70
N GLN A 273 31.22 20.06 2.30
CA GLN A 273 30.63 21.37 2.00
C GLN A 273 31.36 22.16 0.92
N ASP A 274 32.48 21.67 0.38
CA ASP A 274 33.24 22.33 -0.67
C ASP A 274 32.42 22.46 -1.97
N ALA A 275 32.57 23.58 -2.68
CA ALA A 275 31.86 23.82 -3.93
C ALA A 275 32.21 22.79 -5.02
N SER A 276 33.44 22.28 -5.02
CA SER A 276 33.89 21.25 -5.97
C SER A 276 33.23 19.91 -5.68
N TYR A 277 33.10 19.56 -4.38
CA TYR A 277 32.37 18.36 -3.95
C TYR A 277 30.91 18.44 -4.38
N LYS A 278 30.24 19.58 -4.16
CA LYS A 278 28.84 19.78 -4.54
C LYS A 278 28.61 19.65 -6.04
N ARG A 279 29.53 20.18 -6.87
CA ARG A 279 29.45 20.04 -8.33
C ARG A 279 29.60 18.59 -8.79
N LEU A 280 30.56 17.85 -8.24
CA LEU A 280 30.73 16.42 -8.56
C LEU A 280 29.54 15.60 -8.06
N HIS A 281 29.03 15.90 -6.87
CA HIS A 281 27.82 15.29 -6.33
C HIS A 281 26.60 15.55 -7.23
N GLU A 282 26.42 16.77 -7.73
CA GLU A 282 25.34 17.10 -8.67
C GLU A 282 25.47 16.35 -9.99
N ALA A 283 26.69 16.20 -10.52
CA ALA A 283 26.95 15.38 -11.71
C ALA A 283 26.65 13.89 -11.47
N VAL A 284 27.06 13.33 -10.32
CA VAL A 284 26.72 11.95 -9.93
C VAL A 284 25.22 11.78 -9.78
N LEU A 285 24.54 12.78 -9.20
CA LEU A 285 23.09 12.75 -9.04
C LEU A 285 22.39 12.75 -10.39
N GLU A 286 22.82 13.57 -11.35
CA GLU A 286 22.25 13.62 -12.69
C GLU A 286 22.35 12.25 -13.38
N GLU A 287 23.53 11.63 -13.35
CA GLU A 287 23.76 10.27 -13.86
C GLU A 287 22.89 9.23 -13.14
N LEU A 288 22.82 9.27 -11.79
CA LEU A 288 22.00 8.36 -11.01
C LEU A 288 20.50 8.52 -11.28
N THR A 289 20.02 9.75 -11.53
CA THR A 289 18.63 10.00 -11.89
C THR A 289 18.26 9.55 -13.29
N ALA A 290 19.25 9.30 -14.17
CA ALA A 290 18.99 8.73 -15.49
C ALA A 290 18.68 7.22 -15.43
N PHE A 291 19.10 6.54 -14.36
CA PHE A 291 18.79 5.13 -14.15
C PHE A 291 17.41 4.94 -13.52
N ARG A 292 16.69 3.91 -13.99
CA ARG A 292 15.57 3.33 -13.25
C ARG A 292 16.06 2.12 -12.47
N PHE A 293 16.32 2.34 -11.19
CA PHE A 293 16.67 1.25 -10.29
C PHE A 293 15.47 0.37 -10.00
N SER A 294 15.72 -0.94 -9.86
CA SER A 294 14.70 -1.87 -9.39
C SER A 294 14.20 -1.47 -8.01
N ALA A 295 12.88 -1.53 -7.79
CA ALA A 295 12.25 -1.17 -6.53
C ALA A 295 12.88 -1.90 -5.33
N LYS A 296 13.25 -3.17 -5.52
CA LYS A 296 13.93 -4.01 -4.52
C LYS A 296 15.28 -3.43 -4.10
N GLN A 297 16.06 -2.93 -5.05
CA GLN A 297 17.39 -2.36 -4.76
C GLN A 297 17.28 -0.98 -4.12
N VAL A 298 16.34 -0.15 -4.59
CA VAL A 298 16.04 1.14 -3.97
C VAL A 298 15.66 0.94 -2.50
N GLU A 299 14.79 -0.02 -2.20
CA GLU A 299 14.39 -0.35 -0.83
C GLU A 299 15.58 -0.87 0.00
N ALA A 300 16.42 -1.75 -0.55
CA ALA A 300 17.60 -2.26 0.14
C ALA A 300 18.61 -1.15 0.50
N LEU A 301 18.85 -0.20 -0.41
CA LEU A 301 19.73 0.96 -0.15
C LEU A 301 19.11 1.92 0.86
N CYS A 302 17.80 2.16 0.81
CA CYS A 302 17.10 2.97 1.80
C CYS A 302 17.13 2.34 3.20
N GLU A 303 16.97 1.02 3.30
CA GLU A 303 17.05 0.31 4.58
C GLU A 303 18.44 0.41 5.21
N GLN A 304 19.50 0.41 4.40
CA GLN A 304 20.86 0.65 4.90
C GLN A 304 21.02 2.05 5.52
N VAL A 305 20.52 3.09 4.84
CA VAL A 305 20.56 4.48 5.37
C VAL A 305 19.75 4.57 6.66
N ARG A 306 18.60 3.90 6.72
CA ARG A 306 17.77 3.80 7.92
C ARG A 306 18.53 3.13 9.07
N GLY A 307 19.16 1.99 8.81
CA GLY A 307 20.00 1.27 9.77
C GLY A 307 21.11 2.13 10.36
N LEU A 308 21.82 2.91 9.53
CA LEU A 308 22.85 3.85 10.01
C LEU A 308 22.28 4.91 10.95
N VAL A 309 21.11 5.47 10.64
CA VAL A 309 20.45 6.45 11.52
C VAL A 309 19.88 5.80 12.78
N GLU A 310 19.44 4.55 12.72
CA GLU A 310 19.02 3.80 13.89
C GLU A 310 20.18 3.49 14.84
N GLU A 311 21.37 3.17 14.31
CA GLU A 311 22.60 3.05 15.09
C GLU A 311 22.93 4.37 15.80
N VAL A 312 22.90 5.50 15.08
CA VAL A 312 23.06 6.85 15.66
C VAL A 312 22.07 7.07 16.80
N ARG A 313 20.76 6.87 16.53
CA ARG A 313 19.70 7.05 17.53
C ARG A 313 19.83 6.08 18.70
N GLY A 314 20.42 4.91 18.48
CA GLY A 314 20.72 3.93 19.52
C GLY A 314 21.79 4.45 20.49
N HIS A 315 22.86 5.05 19.97
CA HIS A 315 23.89 5.71 20.78
C HIS A 315 23.35 6.95 21.48
N GLU A 316 22.59 7.81 20.79
CA GLU A 316 21.93 8.98 21.39
C GLU A 316 21.00 8.58 22.55
N ARG A 317 20.21 7.51 22.39
CA ARG A 317 19.34 6.97 23.45
C ARG A 317 20.12 6.47 24.65
N LYS A 318 21.26 5.80 24.44
CA LYS A 318 22.13 5.35 25.55
C LYS A 318 22.75 6.54 26.30
N VAL A 319 23.21 7.56 25.59
CA VAL A 319 23.71 8.80 26.22
C VAL A 319 22.60 9.48 27.01
N MET A 320 21.39 9.55 26.45
CA MET A 320 20.23 10.10 27.14
C MET A 320 19.88 9.30 28.42
N ASP A 321 19.90 7.97 28.38
CA ASP A 321 19.69 7.10 29.55
C ASP A 321 20.72 7.39 30.66
N PHE A 322 22.01 7.45 30.32
CA PHE A 322 23.06 7.79 31.29
C PHE A 322 22.88 9.18 31.91
N CYS A 323 22.52 10.18 31.11
CA CYS A 323 22.36 11.56 31.56
C CYS A 323 21.05 11.77 32.34
N VAL A 324 19.92 11.35 31.79
CA VAL A 324 18.57 11.67 32.31
C VAL A 324 18.14 10.65 33.37
N GLU A 325 18.07 9.36 33.02
CA GLU A 325 17.51 8.33 33.90
C GLU A 325 18.47 7.99 35.05
N LYS A 326 19.74 7.72 34.73
CA LYS A 326 20.73 7.27 35.73
C LYS A 326 21.32 8.40 36.56
N SER A 327 21.56 9.56 35.95
CA SER A 327 22.18 10.71 36.63
C SER A 327 21.17 11.72 37.17
N GLY A 328 19.93 11.71 36.69
CA GLY A 328 18.87 12.62 37.13
C GLY A 328 18.92 14.01 36.48
N MET A 329 19.57 14.14 35.31
CA MET A 329 19.53 15.38 34.53
C MET A 329 18.09 15.64 34.03
N PRO A 330 17.55 16.87 34.16
CA PRO A 330 16.25 17.19 33.59
C PRO A 330 16.22 16.99 32.07
N ARG A 331 15.27 16.18 31.58
CA ARG A 331 15.10 15.90 30.14
C ARG A 331 15.02 17.16 29.25
N PRO A 332 14.32 18.25 29.63
CA PRO A 332 14.30 19.47 28.82
C PRO A 332 15.67 20.14 28.67
N HIS A 333 16.54 20.01 29.69
CA HIS A 333 17.90 20.54 29.64
C HIS A 333 18.73 19.74 28.63
N PHE A 334 18.68 18.41 28.70
CA PHE A 334 19.40 17.52 27.78
C PHE A 334 19.00 17.77 26.31
N ILE A 335 17.70 17.87 26.02
CA ILE A 335 17.19 18.14 24.67
C ILE A 335 17.68 19.50 24.14
N LYS A 336 17.99 20.46 25.01
CA LYS A 336 18.52 21.77 24.63
C LYS A 336 20.04 21.79 24.48
N SER A 337 20.77 21.02 25.28
CA SER A 337 22.24 21.09 25.33
C SER A 337 22.96 20.04 24.49
N PHE A 338 22.35 18.86 24.27
CA PHE A 338 23.01 17.75 23.58
C PHE A 338 22.96 17.81 22.04
N PRO A 339 21.84 18.20 21.38
CA PRO A 339 21.82 18.28 19.92
C PRO A 339 22.85 19.28 19.38
N GLY A 340 23.67 18.85 18.42
CA GLY A 340 24.82 19.60 17.90
C GLY A 340 26.14 19.35 18.65
N ASN A 341 26.11 18.65 19.77
CA ASN A 341 27.28 18.24 20.56
C ASN A 341 27.50 16.71 20.52
N GLU A 342 26.91 15.99 19.56
CA GLU A 342 26.96 14.53 19.49
C GLU A 342 28.41 13.99 19.41
N ILE A 343 29.29 14.77 18.78
CA ILE A 343 30.70 14.45 18.48
C ILE A 343 31.64 15.23 19.42
N ASN A 344 31.10 16.20 20.17
CA ASN A 344 31.90 17.08 21.00
C ASN A 344 32.19 16.43 22.36
N LEU A 345 33.38 15.86 22.51
CA LEU A 345 33.85 15.27 23.77
C LEU A 345 33.99 16.32 24.91
N THR A 346 34.20 17.59 24.58
CA THR A 346 34.35 18.67 25.58
C THR A 346 33.02 19.16 26.15
N TRP A 347 31.89 18.79 25.52
CA TRP A 347 30.55 19.12 26.01
C TRP A 347 30.32 18.55 27.41
N LEU A 348 30.72 17.30 27.64
CA LEU A 348 30.57 16.65 28.94
C LEU A 348 31.39 17.33 30.03
N ASP A 349 32.62 17.73 29.71
CA ASP A 349 33.47 18.47 30.66
C ASP A 349 32.90 19.84 31.01
N THR A 350 32.23 20.49 30.05
CA THR A 350 31.51 21.76 30.28
C THR A 350 30.29 21.55 31.20
N GLU A 351 29.53 20.47 31.00
CA GLU A 351 28.38 20.12 31.85
C GLU A 351 28.78 19.72 33.28
N LEU A 352 29.94 19.09 33.44
CA LEU A 352 30.52 18.75 34.74
C LEU A 352 31.02 19.99 35.51
N GLY A 353 31.24 21.12 34.83
CA GLY A 353 31.69 22.38 35.44
C GLY A 353 30.60 23.18 36.16
N PHE A 354 29.32 22.79 36.03
CA PHE A 354 28.23 23.42 36.79
C PHE A 354 28.15 22.86 38.22
N GLU A 355 27.45 23.56 39.13
CA GLU A 355 27.15 23.03 40.47
C GLU A 355 25.69 22.60 40.54
N LYS A 356 25.40 21.39 40.04
CA LYS A 356 24.05 20.81 40.00
C LYS A 356 24.01 19.42 40.64
N PRO A 357 22.87 19.01 41.22
CA PRO A 357 22.76 17.77 42.01
C PRO A 357 22.98 16.48 41.21
N TYR A 358 22.80 16.52 39.88
CA TYR A 358 23.01 15.35 39.02
C TYR A 358 24.48 15.08 38.66
N ILE A 359 25.41 16.00 38.97
CA ILE A 359 26.79 15.97 38.47
C ILE A 359 27.63 14.90 39.16
N GLU A 360 27.40 14.64 40.45
CA GLU A 360 28.10 13.59 41.18
C GLU A 360 27.82 12.19 40.57
N LYS A 361 26.57 11.95 40.16
CA LYS A 361 26.17 10.72 39.46
C LYS A 361 26.66 10.71 38.02
N LEU A 362 26.58 11.84 37.31
CA LEU A 362 27.05 11.98 35.93
C LEU A 362 28.54 11.68 35.79
N THR A 363 29.34 12.08 36.78
CA THR A 363 30.79 11.82 36.83
C THR A 363 31.09 10.31 36.80
N ARG A 364 30.26 9.48 37.45
CA ARG A 364 30.42 8.02 37.45
C ARG A 364 30.19 7.40 36.07
N TYR A 365 29.31 8.00 35.26
CA TYR A 365 29.01 7.57 33.90
C TYR A 365 29.84 8.28 32.83
N ARG A 366 30.83 9.10 33.23
CA ARG A 366 31.67 9.87 32.29
C ARG A 366 32.30 8.98 31.22
N HIS A 367 32.88 7.86 31.61
CA HIS A 367 33.55 6.94 30.69
C HIS A 367 32.54 6.26 29.74
N SER A 368 31.35 5.89 30.23
CA SER A 368 30.29 5.31 29.41
C SER A 368 29.74 6.30 28.38
N ILE A 369 29.60 7.58 28.74
CA ILE A 369 29.13 8.62 27.82
C ILE A 369 30.18 8.88 26.74
N ILE A 370 31.45 9.02 27.12
CA ILE A 370 32.55 9.21 26.17
C ILE A 370 32.66 8.01 25.22
N ASP A 371 32.56 6.77 25.72
CA ASP A 371 32.54 5.57 24.85
C ASP A 371 31.40 5.63 23.81
N GLN A 372 30.21 6.12 24.18
CA GLN A 372 29.14 6.28 23.19
C GLN A 372 29.40 7.43 22.21
N GLN A 373 30.00 8.54 22.64
CA GLN A 373 30.41 9.63 21.75
C GLN A 373 31.54 9.20 20.80
N ASP A 374 32.50 8.40 21.26
CA ASP A 374 33.56 7.82 20.44
C ASP A 374 33.00 6.87 19.38
N ARG A 375 31.98 6.08 19.71
CA ARG A 375 31.25 5.26 18.73
C ARG A 375 30.52 6.11 17.70
N LEU A 376 29.92 7.24 18.10
CA LEU A 376 29.32 8.19 17.18
C LEU A 376 30.36 8.82 16.25
N ILE A 377 31.55 9.16 16.76
CA ILE A 377 32.68 9.64 15.96
C ILE A 377 33.13 8.57 14.95
N ALA A 378 33.30 7.32 15.40
CA ALA A 378 33.68 6.21 14.53
C ALA A 378 32.65 5.97 13.43
N LEU A 379 31.36 6.07 13.75
CA LEU A 379 30.27 5.95 12.78
C LEU A 379 30.27 7.12 11.79
N GLN A 380 30.50 8.36 12.25
CA GLN A 380 30.66 9.51 11.35
C GLN A 380 31.83 9.32 10.37
N ILE A 381 32.97 8.80 10.84
CA ILE A 381 34.13 8.52 9.98
C ILE A 381 33.77 7.45 8.93
N LYS A 382 33.09 6.38 9.36
CA LYS A 382 32.62 5.31 8.47
C LYS A 382 31.68 5.82 7.38
N VAL A 383 30.71 6.67 7.73
CA VAL A 383 29.73 7.21 6.78
C VAL A 383 30.34 8.31 5.91
N GLY A 384 31.25 9.10 6.47
CA GLY A 384 31.98 10.18 5.79
C GLY A 384 31.19 11.49 5.64
N ILE A 385 30.01 11.61 6.25
CA ILE A 385 29.24 12.86 6.34
C ILE A 385 28.84 13.13 7.79
N PRO A 386 28.64 14.41 8.18
CA PRO A 386 28.18 14.76 9.51
C PRO A 386 26.88 14.05 9.91
N ILE A 387 26.79 13.62 11.17
CA ILE A 387 25.59 12.93 11.71
C ILE A 387 24.30 13.74 11.49
N LYS A 388 24.40 15.08 11.59
CA LYS A 388 23.28 15.97 11.33
C LYS A 388 22.79 15.87 9.88
N GLU A 389 23.71 15.86 8.93
CA GLU A 389 23.41 15.71 7.49
C GLU A 389 22.78 14.33 7.22
N LEU A 390 23.35 13.26 7.80
CA LEU A 390 22.80 11.91 7.68
C LEU A 390 21.34 11.83 8.19
N LYS A 391 21.04 12.44 9.34
CA LYS A 391 19.67 12.49 9.89
C LYS A 391 18.71 13.30 9.00
N GLU A 392 19.19 14.36 8.36
CA GLU A 392 18.40 15.18 7.45
C GLU A 392 18.12 14.45 6.12
N ILE A 393 19.11 13.77 5.56
CA ILE A 393 18.99 12.91 4.38
C ILE A 393 17.94 11.81 4.65
N ASN A 394 18.05 11.09 5.76
CA ASN A 394 17.07 10.04 6.10
C ASN A 394 15.66 10.59 6.30
N LYS A 395 15.51 11.82 6.82
CA LYS A 395 14.20 12.47 6.95
C LYS A 395 13.58 12.78 5.58
N GLN A 396 14.38 13.30 4.65
CA GLN A 396 13.95 13.57 3.27
C GLN A 396 13.56 12.27 2.55
N MET A 397 14.41 11.24 2.67
CA MET A 397 14.18 9.89 2.15
C MET A 397 12.85 9.30 2.66
N THR A 398 12.65 9.27 3.99
CA THR A 398 11.44 8.72 4.61
C THR A 398 10.18 9.46 4.14
N THR A 399 10.28 10.78 3.93
CA THR A 399 9.16 11.58 3.42
C THR A 399 8.86 11.26 1.96
N GLY A 400 9.90 11.12 1.12
CA GLY A 400 9.78 10.69 -0.28
C GLY A 400 9.16 9.31 -0.41
N GLU A 401 9.66 8.36 0.38
CA GLU A 401 9.17 6.98 0.47
C GLU A 401 7.70 6.91 0.88
N ALA A 402 7.29 7.68 1.90
CA ALA A 402 5.90 7.76 2.32
C ALA A 402 4.98 8.33 1.22
N ARG A 403 5.46 9.33 0.47
CA ARG A 403 4.73 9.93 -0.66
C ARG A 403 4.58 8.94 -1.82
N ALA A 404 5.66 8.27 -2.21
CA ALA A 404 5.66 7.25 -3.25
C ALA A 404 4.73 6.09 -2.87
N ARG A 405 4.84 5.54 -1.66
CA ARG A 405 4.00 4.44 -1.17
C ARG A 405 2.52 4.80 -1.14
N ARG A 406 2.19 6.03 -0.72
CA ARG A 406 0.79 6.50 -0.73
C ARG A 406 0.25 6.57 -2.16
N ALA A 407 1.02 7.13 -3.09
CA ALA A 407 0.63 7.23 -4.49
C ALA A 407 0.48 5.85 -5.15
N LYS A 408 1.41 4.91 -4.89
CA LYS A 408 1.29 3.51 -5.34
C LYS A 408 0.01 2.85 -4.82
N ARG A 409 -0.30 3.01 -3.53
CA ARG A 409 -1.53 2.45 -2.94
C ARG A 409 -2.78 3.01 -3.63
N GLU A 410 -2.83 4.33 -3.81
CA GLU A 410 -3.92 5.02 -4.52
C GLU A 410 -4.10 4.49 -5.95
N MET A 411 -2.98 4.23 -6.65
CA MET A 411 -3.00 3.64 -7.99
C MET A 411 -3.54 2.21 -7.99
N ILE A 412 -3.13 1.38 -7.03
CA ILE A 412 -3.58 -0.02 -6.90
C ILE A 412 -5.08 -0.06 -6.57
N GLU A 413 -5.51 0.71 -5.56
CA GLU A 413 -6.90 0.77 -5.09
C GLU A 413 -7.86 1.17 -6.22
N ALA A 414 -7.48 2.15 -7.05
CA ALA A 414 -8.32 2.58 -8.17
C ALA A 414 -8.46 1.50 -9.28
N ASN A 415 -7.52 0.55 -9.36
CA ASN A 415 -7.44 -0.45 -10.42
C ASN A 415 -7.84 -1.88 -9.97
N LEU A 416 -8.28 -2.07 -8.73
CA LEU A 416 -8.74 -3.39 -8.24
C LEU A 416 -9.88 -3.99 -9.10
N ARG A 417 -10.74 -3.14 -9.69
CA ARG A 417 -11.83 -3.59 -10.58
C ARG A 417 -11.31 -4.30 -11.84
N LEU A 418 -10.15 -3.88 -12.35
CA LEU A 418 -9.51 -4.51 -13.50
C LEU A 418 -9.11 -5.95 -13.18
N VAL A 419 -8.47 -6.16 -12.03
CA VAL A 419 -8.06 -7.50 -11.55
C VAL A 419 -9.25 -8.44 -11.48
N ILE A 420 -10.37 -7.99 -10.91
CA ILE A 420 -11.59 -8.80 -10.82
C ILE A 420 -12.13 -9.16 -12.22
N SER A 421 -12.13 -8.21 -13.16
CA SER A 421 -12.62 -8.45 -14.52
C SER A 421 -11.79 -9.51 -15.26
N ILE A 422 -10.48 -9.55 -15.00
CA ILE A 422 -9.56 -10.54 -15.57
C ILE A 422 -9.72 -11.89 -14.84
N ALA A 423 -9.67 -11.90 -13.50
CA ALA A 423 -9.78 -13.10 -12.68
C ALA A 423 -11.10 -13.87 -12.91
N LYS A 424 -12.21 -13.18 -13.22
CA LYS A 424 -13.50 -13.80 -13.56
C LYS A 424 -13.39 -14.82 -14.69
N LYS A 425 -12.52 -14.58 -15.68
CA LYS A 425 -12.30 -15.47 -16.82
C LYS A 425 -11.67 -16.82 -16.43
N TYR A 426 -11.01 -16.89 -15.27
CA TYR A 426 -10.24 -18.05 -14.81
C TYR A 426 -10.90 -18.83 -13.65
N THR A 427 -12.10 -18.45 -13.24
CA THR A 427 -12.82 -19.02 -12.09
C THR A 427 -13.03 -20.53 -12.15
N ASN A 428 -13.13 -21.11 -13.35
CA ASN A 428 -13.40 -22.54 -13.54
C ASN A 428 -12.14 -23.41 -13.70
N ARG A 429 -10.94 -22.86 -13.41
CA ARG A 429 -9.66 -23.57 -13.59
C ARG A 429 -9.11 -24.25 -12.32
N GLY A 430 -9.96 -24.43 -11.30
CA GLY A 430 -9.64 -25.22 -10.10
C GLY A 430 -9.05 -24.47 -8.92
N LEU A 431 -8.85 -23.15 -9.03
CA LEU A 431 -8.46 -22.27 -7.92
C LEU A 431 -9.65 -21.43 -7.45
N GLN A 432 -9.72 -21.11 -6.15
CA GLN A 432 -10.81 -20.29 -5.61
C GLN A 432 -10.73 -18.87 -6.19
N PHE A 433 -11.90 -18.24 -6.44
CA PHE A 433 -11.96 -16.90 -7.01
C PHE A 433 -11.20 -15.83 -6.19
N LEU A 434 -11.20 -15.95 -4.86
CA LEU A 434 -10.43 -15.05 -3.99
C LEU A 434 -8.92 -15.18 -4.19
N ASP A 435 -8.42 -16.40 -4.37
CA ASP A 435 -7.00 -16.65 -4.59
C ASP A 435 -6.55 -16.10 -5.95
N LEU A 436 -7.37 -16.28 -6.99
CA LEU A 436 -7.14 -15.66 -8.31
C LEU A 436 -7.08 -14.13 -8.23
N ILE A 437 -7.94 -13.52 -7.42
CA ILE A 437 -7.89 -12.07 -7.16
C ILE A 437 -6.60 -11.69 -6.43
N GLN A 438 -6.13 -12.49 -5.47
CA GLN A 438 -4.88 -12.20 -4.75
C GLN A 438 -3.67 -12.25 -5.68
N GLU A 439 -3.54 -13.31 -6.49
CA GLU A 439 -2.44 -13.41 -7.47
C GLU A 439 -2.50 -12.26 -8.48
N GLY A 440 -3.69 -11.96 -9.00
CA GLY A 440 -3.87 -10.80 -9.89
C GLY A 440 -3.56 -9.46 -9.23
N ASN A 441 -3.83 -9.30 -7.93
CA ASN A 441 -3.43 -8.10 -7.17
C ASN A 441 -1.90 -7.99 -7.03
N ILE A 442 -1.20 -9.12 -6.88
CA ILE A 442 0.28 -9.15 -6.89
C ILE A 442 0.80 -8.76 -8.28
N GLY A 443 0.19 -9.25 -9.35
CA GLY A 443 0.46 -8.83 -10.73
C GLY A 443 0.26 -7.32 -10.93
N LEU A 444 -0.87 -6.79 -10.47
CA LEU A 444 -1.16 -5.35 -10.50
C LEU A 444 -0.11 -4.53 -9.73
N MET A 445 0.34 -5.00 -8.56
CA MET A 445 1.40 -4.33 -7.80
C MET A 445 2.71 -4.24 -8.60
N LYS A 446 3.10 -5.32 -9.29
CA LYS A 446 4.28 -5.33 -10.17
C LYS A 446 4.09 -4.37 -11.36
N ALA A 447 2.89 -4.34 -11.94
CA ALA A 447 2.57 -3.41 -13.02
C ALA A 447 2.72 -1.95 -12.57
N VAL A 448 2.19 -1.58 -11.39
CA VAL A 448 2.33 -0.22 -10.85
C VAL A 448 3.78 0.16 -10.62
N ASP A 449 4.63 -0.79 -10.21
CA ASP A 449 6.05 -0.54 -9.96
C ASP A 449 6.84 -0.26 -11.25
N LYS A 450 6.45 -0.88 -12.37
CA LYS A 450 7.15 -0.78 -13.65
C LYS A 450 6.47 0.15 -14.68
N PHE A 451 5.29 0.69 -14.38
CA PHE A 451 4.51 1.46 -15.34
C PHE A 451 5.18 2.77 -15.78
N GLU A 452 5.12 3.04 -17.09
CA GLU A 452 5.63 4.25 -17.70
C GLU A 452 4.55 5.08 -18.41
N TYR A 453 4.20 6.23 -17.82
CA TYR A 453 3.24 7.13 -18.46
C TYR A 453 3.78 7.87 -19.71
N ARG A 454 5.12 7.93 -19.87
CA ARG A 454 5.76 8.71 -20.96
C ARG A 454 5.61 8.06 -22.34
N ARG A 455 5.47 6.73 -22.39
CA ARG A 455 5.21 5.98 -23.64
C ARG A 455 3.81 6.25 -24.21
N GLY A 456 2.88 6.74 -23.39
CA GLY A 456 1.57 7.17 -23.84
C GLY A 456 0.50 6.08 -23.86
N TYR A 457 0.84 4.82 -23.56
CA TYR A 457 -0.13 3.75 -23.32
C TYR A 457 -0.96 3.99 -22.07
N LYS A 458 -2.18 3.44 -22.03
CA LYS A 458 -3.02 3.46 -20.83
C LYS A 458 -2.50 2.45 -19.82
N PHE A 459 -2.66 2.75 -18.53
CA PHE A 459 -2.24 1.82 -17.49
C PHE A 459 -2.96 0.47 -17.58
N SER A 460 -4.25 0.46 -17.95
CA SER A 460 -5.04 -0.77 -18.09
C SER A 460 -4.44 -1.77 -19.08
N THR A 461 -3.91 -1.30 -20.21
CA THR A 461 -3.32 -2.18 -21.25
C THR A 461 -2.06 -2.84 -20.70
N TYR A 462 -1.17 -2.03 -20.11
CA TYR A 462 0.06 -2.54 -19.51
C TYR A 462 -0.20 -3.49 -18.33
N ALA A 463 -1.11 -3.13 -17.43
CA ALA A 463 -1.41 -3.93 -16.24
C ALA A 463 -2.07 -5.27 -16.58
N THR A 464 -2.79 -5.38 -17.69
CA THR A 464 -3.48 -6.62 -18.08
C THR A 464 -2.51 -7.78 -18.28
N TRP A 465 -1.36 -7.55 -18.92
CA TRP A 465 -0.32 -8.57 -19.10
C TRP A 465 0.20 -9.08 -17.75
N TRP A 466 0.60 -8.16 -16.85
CA TRP A 466 1.11 -8.51 -15.52
C TRP A 466 0.09 -9.22 -14.63
N ILE A 467 -1.20 -8.89 -14.76
CA ILE A 467 -2.29 -9.52 -14.00
C ILE A 467 -2.60 -10.92 -14.55
N ARG A 468 -2.51 -11.16 -15.86
CA ARG A 468 -2.73 -12.48 -16.46
C ARG A 468 -1.57 -13.43 -16.22
N GLN A 469 -0.34 -12.91 -16.22
CA GLN A 469 0.89 -13.67 -16.03
C GLN A 469 1.09 -14.16 -14.58
N ALA A 470 0.57 -13.41 -13.61
CA ALA A 470 0.58 -13.77 -12.19
C ALA A 470 -0.52 -14.81 -11.90
#